data_AF-A0A2L0AFM1-F1
#
_entry.id   AF-A0A2L0AFM1-F1
#
_cell.length_a   1.000
_cell.length_b   1.000
_cell.length_c   1.000
_cell.angle_alpha   90.00
_cell.angle_beta   90.00
_cell.angle_gamma   90.00
#
_symmetry.space_group_name_H-M   'P 1'
#
loop_
_entity.id
_entity.type
_entity.pdbx_description
1 polymer ?
#
loop_
_entity_poly.entity_id
_entity_poly.type
_entity_poly.pdbx_seq_one_letter_code
_entity_poly.pdbx_strand_id
1 'polypeptide(L)'
;MIMNMKLAFNHDDVRTKATRLKGLLGQDVRPDVQQLASARWAFASALMQLLATKERYIYTKLELDERPEVNRYFDRSKKDLRRRFDAYIDHMQKWPSSDTINWSSYRKSAIDVVDLFLVRLTLEETELFKFIEKMEIDVSHPCMAISNWTRYAFQMKDNIAVM
;
A
#
# COMPACT_ATOMS: atom_id res chain seq x y z
N MET A 1 -0.20 19.95 -11.85
CA MET A 1 -1.66 19.69 -11.93
C MET A 1 -2.00 18.25 -12.34
N ILE A 2 -1.44 17.70 -13.43
CA ILE A 2 -1.74 16.33 -13.93
C ILE A 2 -1.26 15.21 -12.98
N MET A 3 -0.13 15.40 -12.29
CA MET A 3 0.43 14.36 -11.41
C MET A 3 -0.35 14.18 -10.10
N ASN A 4 -0.82 15.27 -9.49
CA ASN A 4 -1.70 15.21 -8.31
C ASN A 4 -3.01 14.49 -8.64
N MET A 5 -3.57 14.68 -9.85
CA MET A 5 -4.74 13.94 -10.31
C MET A 5 -4.48 12.44 -10.46
N LYS A 6 -3.30 12.05 -10.98
CA LYS A 6 -2.96 10.62 -11.18
C LYS A 6 -2.71 9.89 -9.86
N LEU A 7 -2.06 10.56 -8.89
CA LEU A 7 -1.85 9.99 -7.55
C LEU A 7 -3.14 9.95 -6.74
N ALA A 8 -3.98 11.00 -6.82
CA ALA A 8 -5.30 11.02 -6.19
C ALA A 8 -6.22 9.93 -6.77
N PHE A 9 -6.26 9.76 -8.10
CA PHE A 9 -7.01 8.68 -8.74
C PHE A 9 -6.57 7.29 -8.27
N ASN A 10 -5.26 7.07 -8.14
CA ASN A 10 -4.74 5.81 -7.62
C ASN A 10 -5.05 5.61 -6.13
N HIS A 11 -5.10 6.68 -5.32
CA HIS A 11 -5.53 6.60 -3.92
C HIS A 11 -7.01 6.19 -3.81
N ASP A 12 -7.87 6.78 -4.63
CA ASP A 12 -9.30 6.48 -4.65
C ASP A 12 -9.59 5.04 -5.12
N ASP A 13 -8.83 4.53 -6.09
CA ASP A 13 -8.94 3.13 -6.52
C ASP A 13 -8.58 2.17 -5.37
N VAL A 14 -7.48 2.43 -4.64
CA VAL A 14 -7.11 1.64 -3.45
C VAL A 14 -8.19 1.73 -2.38
N ARG A 15 -8.71 2.92 -2.08
CA ARG A 15 -9.80 3.12 -1.09
C ARG A 15 -11.06 2.36 -1.48
N THR A 16 -11.42 2.39 -2.76
CA THR A 16 -12.60 1.68 -3.28
C THR A 16 -12.46 0.19 -3.07
N LYS A 17 -11.30 -0.38 -3.42
CA LYS A 17 -11.04 -1.83 -3.25
C LYS A 17 -10.92 -2.22 -1.77
N ALA A 18 -10.31 -1.36 -0.96
CA ALA A 18 -10.24 -1.54 0.49
C ALA A 18 -11.63 -1.53 1.13
N THR A 19 -12.51 -0.60 0.73
CA THR A 19 -13.89 -0.52 1.21
C THR A 19 -14.65 -1.80 0.87
N ARG A 20 -14.52 -2.30 -0.37
CA ARG A 20 -15.12 -3.57 -0.78
C ARG A 20 -14.62 -4.74 0.08
N LEU A 21 -13.29 -4.84 0.27
CA LEU A 21 -12.69 -5.89 1.09
C LEU A 21 -13.17 -5.81 2.56
N LYS A 22 -13.17 -4.61 3.14
CA LYS A 22 -13.69 -4.39 4.51
C LYS A 22 -15.17 -4.73 4.63
N GLY A 23 -15.98 -4.48 3.59
CA GLY A 23 -17.38 -4.89 3.57
C GLY A 23 -17.57 -6.41 3.66
N LEU A 24 -16.71 -7.19 3.02
CA LEU A 24 -16.70 -8.65 3.13
C LEU A 24 -16.18 -9.12 4.50
N LEU A 25 -15.09 -8.51 4.99
CA LEU A 25 -14.52 -8.83 6.29
C LEU A 25 -15.43 -8.42 7.47
N GLY A 26 -16.30 -7.43 7.26
CA GLY A 26 -17.25 -6.95 8.28
C GLY A 26 -18.38 -7.93 8.59
N GLN A 27 -18.56 -8.97 7.79
CA GLN A 27 -19.62 -9.96 7.99
C GLN A 27 -19.31 -10.88 9.17
N ASP A 28 -20.34 -11.22 9.96
CA ASP A 28 -20.21 -12.13 11.11
C ASP A 28 -20.01 -13.58 10.67
N VAL A 29 -20.63 -13.95 9.54
CA VAL A 29 -20.40 -15.23 8.88
C VAL A 29 -19.36 -15.04 7.78
N ARG A 30 -18.51 -16.05 7.59
CA ARG A 30 -17.50 -16.03 6.54
C ARG A 30 -18.18 -15.91 5.17
N PRO A 31 -17.82 -14.90 4.35
CA PRO A 31 -18.34 -14.76 3.01
C PRO A 31 -17.80 -15.87 2.09
N ASP A 32 -18.37 -15.96 0.90
CA ASP A 32 -17.88 -16.87 -0.13
C ASP A 32 -16.36 -16.73 -0.34
N VAL A 33 -15.68 -17.89 -0.40
CA VAL A 33 -14.21 -17.96 -0.45
C VAL A 33 -13.67 -17.28 -1.70
N GLN A 34 -14.34 -17.48 -2.83
CA GLN A 34 -13.92 -16.91 -4.10
C GLN A 34 -14.11 -15.39 -4.10
N GLN A 35 -15.21 -14.88 -3.54
CA GLN A 35 -15.45 -13.44 -3.38
C GLN A 35 -14.39 -12.78 -2.48
N LEU A 36 -14.07 -13.40 -1.35
CA LEU A 36 -13.05 -12.90 -0.43
C LEU A 36 -11.66 -12.90 -1.08
N ALA A 37 -11.27 -14.01 -1.71
CA ALA A 37 -10.00 -14.12 -2.44
C ALA A 37 -9.89 -13.05 -3.54
N SER A 38 -10.96 -12.87 -4.32
CA SER A 38 -11.01 -11.87 -5.39
C SER A 38 -10.85 -10.45 -4.84
N ALA A 39 -11.51 -10.11 -3.74
CA ALA A 39 -11.40 -8.79 -3.14
C ALA A 39 -10.01 -8.53 -2.53
N ARG A 40 -9.41 -9.54 -1.88
CA ARG A 40 -8.03 -9.47 -1.37
C ARG A 40 -7.05 -9.20 -2.50
N TRP A 41 -7.15 -9.96 -3.59
CA TRP A 41 -6.30 -9.80 -4.76
C TRP A 41 -6.46 -8.41 -5.39
N ALA A 42 -7.70 -7.93 -5.53
CA ALA A 42 -7.99 -6.63 -6.10
C ALA A 42 -7.33 -5.51 -5.27
N PHE A 43 -7.50 -5.53 -3.94
CA PHE A 43 -6.87 -4.56 -3.04
C PHE A 43 -5.34 -4.62 -3.10
N ALA A 44 -4.76 -5.82 -2.96
CA ALA A 44 -3.30 -5.99 -2.98
C ALA A 44 -2.71 -5.51 -4.32
N SER A 45 -3.32 -5.86 -5.44
CA SER A 45 -2.87 -5.44 -6.78
C SER A 45 -2.86 -3.92 -6.93
N ALA A 46 -3.94 -3.24 -6.50
CA ALA A 46 -4.02 -1.79 -6.57
C ALA A 46 -2.97 -1.10 -5.69
N LEU A 47 -2.74 -1.63 -4.48
CA LEU A 47 -1.69 -1.14 -3.60
C LEU A 47 -0.30 -1.28 -4.24
N MET A 48 0.00 -2.43 -4.85
CA MET A 48 1.28 -2.65 -5.53
C MET A 48 1.47 -1.73 -6.74
N GLN A 49 0.41 -1.50 -7.53
CA GLN A 49 0.44 -0.57 -8.65
C GLN A 49 0.65 0.88 -8.20
N LEU A 50 -0.01 1.28 -7.11
CA LEU A 50 0.18 2.59 -6.50
C LEU A 50 1.63 2.77 -6.05
N LEU A 51 2.22 1.77 -5.40
CA LEU A 51 3.62 1.81 -4.96
C LEU A 51 4.59 1.84 -6.13
N ALA A 52 4.37 1.04 -7.17
CA ALA A 52 5.16 1.10 -8.40
C ALA A 52 5.15 2.50 -9.03
N THR A 53 3.99 3.17 -8.98
CA THR A 53 3.83 4.54 -9.47
C THR A 53 4.56 5.53 -8.57
N LYS A 54 4.38 5.45 -7.25
CA LYS A 54 5.08 6.32 -6.29
C LYS A 54 6.59 6.17 -6.37
N GLU A 55 7.06 4.96 -6.64
CA GLU A 55 8.48 4.70 -6.80
C GLU A 55 9.09 5.55 -7.92
N ARG A 56 8.49 5.45 -9.09
CA ARG A 56 8.98 6.11 -10.31
C ARG A 56 8.84 7.62 -10.30
N TYR A 57 7.93 8.17 -9.52
CA TYR A 57 7.64 9.61 -9.59
C TYR A 57 7.99 10.38 -8.32
N ILE A 58 8.01 9.72 -7.17
CA ILE A 58 8.19 10.37 -5.87
C ILE A 58 9.43 9.81 -5.18
N TYR A 59 9.42 8.52 -4.82
CA TYR A 59 10.40 7.98 -3.87
C TYR A 59 11.82 8.02 -4.41
N THR A 60 12.04 7.66 -5.67
CA THR A 60 13.36 7.82 -6.28
C THR A 60 13.83 9.28 -6.29
N LYS A 61 12.93 10.25 -6.48
CA LYS A 61 13.30 11.68 -6.47
C LYS A 61 13.65 12.17 -5.09
N LEU A 62 12.90 11.74 -4.08
CA LEU A 62 13.22 12.03 -2.67
C LEU A 62 14.53 11.37 -2.24
N GLU A 63 14.84 10.19 -2.77
CA GLU A 63 16.10 9.46 -2.49
C GLU A 63 17.33 10.12 -3.12
N LEU A 64 17.16 10.76 -4.28
CA LEU A 64 18.23 11.47 -4.98
C LEU A 64 18.41 12.93 -4.53
N ASP A 65 17.50 13.47 -3.72
CA ASP A 65 17.56 14.86 -3.32
C ASP A 65 18.63 15.08 -2.25
N GLU A 66 19.60 15.96 -2.52
CA GLU A 66 20.72 16.20 -1.61
C GLU A 66 20.34 17.03 -0.37
N ARG A 67 19.15 17.65 -0.35
CA ARG A 67 18.75 18.53 0.75
C ARG A 67 18.52 17.74 2.04
N PRO A 68 19.13 18.11 3.18
CA PRO A 68 19.05 17.36 4.42
C PRO A 68 17.62 17.15 4.97
N GLU A 69 16.73 18.10 4.76
CA GLU A 69 15.31 18.00 5.15
C GLU A 69 14.52 17.02 4.29
N VAL A 70 14.86 16.88 3.00
CA VAL A 70 14.24 15.90 2.09
C VAL A 70 14.69 14.50 2.46
N ASN A 71 15.99 14.31 2.67
CA ASN A 71 16.55 13.04 3.14
C ASN A 71 15.94 12.57 4.46
N ARG A 72 15.85 13.46 5.46
CA ARG A 72 15.20 13.14 6.75
C ARG A 72 13.73 12.75 6.59
N TYR A 73 13.00 13.44 5.70
CA TYR A 73 11.62 13.09 5.40
C TYR A 73 11.54 11.70 4.73
N PHE A 74 12.38 11.46 3.74
CA PHE A 74 12.44 10.20 3.00
C PHE A 74 12.72 9.02 3.92
N ASP A 75 13.73 9.12 4.79
CA ASP A 75 14.09 8.07 5.75
C ASP A 75 12.94 7.72 6.69
N ARG A 76 12.22 8.73 7.20
CA ARG A 76 11.04 8.51 8.04
C ARG A 76 9.93 7.82 7.27
N SER A 77 9.66 8.28 6.04
CA SER A 77 8.64 7.70 5.16
C SER A 77 8.97 6.24 4.82
N LYS A 78 10.24 5.95 4.54
CA LYS A 78 10.79 4.62 4.26
C LYS A 78 10.63 3.66 5.43
N LYS A 79 10.96 4.10 6.66
CA LYS A 79 10.74 3.31 7.89
C LYS A 79 9.26 3.01 8.13
N ASP A 80 8.38 3.99 7.94
CA ASP A 80 6.93 3.79 8.09
C ASP A 80 6.38 2.79 7.08
N LEU A 81 6.78 2.92 5.81
CA LEU A 81 6.37 1.99 4.75
C LEU A 81 6.82 0.56 5.05
N ARG A 82 8.09 0.39 5.47
CA ARG A 82 8.63 -0.92 5.83
C ARG A 82 7.84 -1.59 6.95
N ARG A 83 7.57 -0.85 8.03
CA ARG A 83 6.80 -1.34 9.18
C ARG A 83 5.40 -1.85 8.77
N ARG A 84 4.70 -1.12 7.90
CA ARG A 84 3.35 -1.53 7.43
C ARG A 84 3.42 -2.77 6.56
N PHE A 85 4.47 -2.89 5.76
CA PHE A 85 4.71 -4.10 4.97
C PHE A 85 5.05 -5.31 5.82
N ASP A 86 5.89 -5.15 6.84
CA ASP A 86 6.22 -6.23 7.77
C ASP A 86 4.93 -6.74 8.45
N ALA A 87 4.02 -5.84 8.89
CA ALA A 87 2.72 -6.23 9.44
C ALA A 87 1.82 -7.00 8.44
N TYR A 88 1.87 -6.63 7.15
CA TYR A 88 1.16 -7.35 6.09
C TYR A 88 1.75 -8.75 5.87
N ILE A 89 3.08 -8.88 5.86
CA ILE A 89 3.76 -10.18 5.76
C ILE A 89 3.40 -11.07 6.94
N ASP A 90 3.49 -10.53 8.16
CA ASP A 90 3.16 -11.26 9.39
C ASP A 90 1.71 -11.77 9.35
N HIS A 91 0.78 -10.96 8.85
CA HIS A 91 -0.60 -11.39 8.61
C HIS A 91 -0.68 -12.55 7.62
N MET A 92 -0.01 -12.44 6.47
CA MET A 92 -0.02 -13.50 5.45
C MET A 92 0.60 -14.81 5.95
N GLN A 93 1.70 -14.74 6.71
CA GLN A 93 2.35 -15.91 7.31
C GLN A 93 1.48 -16.56 8.39
N LYS A 94 0.78 -15.75 9.19
CA LYS A 94 -0.11 -16.23 10.25
C LYS A 94 -1.37 -16.90 9.70
N TRP A 95 -1.82 -16.51 8.51
CA TRP A 95 -3.09 -16.97 7.93
C TRP A 95 -2.91 -17.58 6.53
N PRO A 96 -2.18 -18.71 6.39
CA PRO A 96 -1.78 -19.28 5.10
C PRO A 96 -2.88 -20.05 4.37
N SER A 97 -3.95 -20.50 5.03
CA SER A 97 -5.08 -21.20 4.40
C SER A 97 -6.40 -20.77 5.01
N SER A 98 -7.38 -20.38 4.19
CA SER A 98 -8.62 -19.80 4.72
C SER A 98 -9.60 -20.80 5.34
N ASP A 99 -9.36 -22.09 5.16
CA ASP A 99 -10.43 -23.10 5.25
C ASP A 99 -10.66 -23.67 6.65
N THR A 100 -9.76 -23.44 7.59
CA THR A 100 -9.89 -23.83 9.01
C THR A 100 -9.73 -22.65 9.98
N ILE A 101 -9.76 -21.43 9.47
CA ILE A 101 -9.46 -20.21 10.22
C ILE A 101 -10.61 -19.83 11.16
N ASN A 102 -10.26 -19.46 12.40
CA ASN A 102 -11.15 -18.68 13.26
C ASN A 102 -11.47 -17.35 12.55
N TRP A 103 -12.64 -17.31 11.90
CA TRP A 103 -13.08 -16.20 11.07
C TRP A 103 -13.02 -14.86 11.80
N SER A 104 -13.45 -14.82 13.07
CA SER A 104 -13.44 -13.61 13.90
C SER A 104 -12.03 -13.04 14.08
N SER A 105 -11.07 -13.89 14.43
CA SER A 105 -9.68 -13.50 14.59
C SER A 105 -9.04 -13.04 13.27
N TYR A 106 -9.37 -13.73 12.17
CA TYR A 106 -8.87 -13.36 10.85
C TYR A 106 -9.44 -12.04 10.36
N ARG A 107 -10.76 -11.83 10.42
CA ARG A 107 -11.37 -10.59 9.94
C ARG A 107 -10.83 -9.38 10.66
N LYS A 108 -10.64 -9.48 11.98
CA LYS A 108 -10.04 -8.40 12.78
C LYS A 108 -8.63 -8.09 12.29
N SER A 109 -7.77 -9.10 12.20
CA SER A 109 -6.39 -8.93 11.76
C SER A 109 -6.29 -8.41 10.32
N ALA A 110 -7.16 -8.86 9.41
CA ALA A 110 -7.19 -8.39 8.03
C ALA A 110 -7.66 -6.93 7.93
N ILE A 111 -8.67 -6.54 8.72
CA ILE A 111 -9.14 -5.14 8.80
C ILE A 111 -8.02 -4.23 9.32
N ASP A 112 -7.32 -4.64 10.38
CA ASP A 112 -6.21 -3.86 10.96
C ASP A 112 -5.14 -3.58 9.89
N VAL A 113 -4.77 -4.59 9.11
CA VAL A 113 -3.78 -4.46 8.03
C VAL A 113 -4.27 -3.54 6.90
N VAL A 114 -5.52 -3.66 6.49
CA VAL A 114 -6.10 -2.75 5.48
C VAL A 114 -6.08 -1.31 5.99
N ASP A 115 -6.45 -1.09 7.25
CA ASP A 115 -6.48 0.24 7.87
C ASP A 115 -5.08 0.85 8.01
N LEU A 116 -4.04 0.05 8.23
CA LEU A 116 -2.66 0.54 8.16
C LEU A 116 -2.35 1.20 6.81
N PHE A 117 -2.76 0.62 5.68
CA PHE A 117 -2.50 1.23 4.39
C PHE A 117 -3.40 2.44 4.12
N LEU A 118 -4.67 2.41 4.55
CA LEU A 118 -5.58 3.57 4.39
C LEU A 118 -5.12 4.80 5.20
N VAL A 119 -4.63 4.59 6.42
CA VAL A 119 -4.01 5.66 7.22
C VAL A 119 -2.81 6.26 6.48
N ARG A 120 -1.99 5.42 5.84
CA ARG A 120 -0.85 5.89 5.06
C ARG A 120 -1.26 6.77 3.89
N LEU A 121 -2.30 6.39 3.13
CA LEU A 121 -2.81 7.21 2.02
C LEU A 121 -3.24 8.59 2.50
N THR A 122 -3.90 8.64 3.66
CA THR A 122 -4.34 9.89 4.28
C THR A 122 -3.15 10.76 4.68
N LEU A 123 -2.14 10.18 5.34
CA LEU A 123 -0.92 10.90 5.71
C LEU A 123 -0.18 11.44 4.48
N GLU A 124 -0.17 10.70 3.38
CA GLU A 124 0.46 11.16 2.14
C GLU A 124 -0.26 12.38 1.55
N GLU A 125 -1.58 12.39 1.56
CA GLU A 125 -2.38 13.54 1.11
C GLU A 125 -2.20 14.76 2.00
N THR A 126 -2.14 14.56 3.32
CA THR A 126 -2.06 15.67 4.27
C THR A 126 -0.65 16.20 4.49
N GLU A 127 0.37 15.36 4.27
CA GLU A 127 1.78 15.66 4.57
C GLU A 127 2.69 15.54 3.34
N LEU A 128 2.74 14.39 2.67
CA LEU A 128 3.70 14.13 1.58
C LEU A 128 3.48 15.08 0.41
N PHE A 129 2.23 15.28 -0.03
CA PHE A 129 1.95 16.14 -1.18
C PHE A 129 2.27 17.60 -0.87
N LYS A 130 1.94 18.07 0.33
CA LYS A 130 2.34 19.41 0.78
C LYS A 130 3.86 19.54 0.90
N PHE A 131 4.55 18.48 1.32
CA PHE A 131 6.00 18.47 1.41
C PHE A 131 6.65 18.56 0.02
N ILE A 132 6.15 17.80 -0.95
CA ILE A 132 6.58 17.84 -2.36
C ILE A 132 6.40 19.24 -2.94
N GLU A 133 5.24 19.85 -2.72
CA GLU A 133 4.95 21.22 -3.17
C GLU A 133 5.87 22.23 -2.51
N LYS A 134 6.04 22.16 -1.18
CA LYS A 134 6.90 23.07 -0.42
C LYS A 134 8.37 22.98 -0.83
N MET A 135 8.86 21.78 -1.12
CA MET A 135 10.26 21.53 -1.50
C MET A 135 10.47 21.63 -3.01
N GLU A 136 9.44 22.00 -3.78
CA GLU A 136 9.50 22.14 -5.24
C GLU A 136 10.07 20.89 -5.93
N ILE A 137 9.74 19.70 -5.40
CA ILE A 137 10.18 18.43 -5.98
C ILE A 137 9.43 18.26 -7.30
N ASP A 138 10.15 18.28 -8.42
CA ASP A 138 9.55 18.04 -9.72
C ASP A 138 9.05 16.59 -9.79
N VAL A 139 7.74 16.36 -9.78
CA VAL A 139 7.12 15.04 -9.94
C VAL A 139 6.44 14.87 -11.30
N SER A 140 6.69 15.76 -12.26
CA SER A 140 6.00 15.77 -13.56
C SER A 140 6.40 14.62 -14.48
N HIS A 141 7.65 14.15 -14.37
CA HIS A 141 8.19 13.07 -15.18
C HIS A 141 8.65 11.89 -14.32
N PRO A 142 8.44 10.64 -14.78
CA PRO A 142 9.00 9.48 -14.08
C PRO A 142 10.52 9.46 -14.21
N CYS A 143 11.20 9.03 -13.15
CA CYS A 143 12.59 8.59 -13.19
C CYS A 143 12.67 7.07 -13.25
N MET A 144 13.82 6.55 -13.69
CA MET A 144 14.11 5.14 -13.54
C MET A 144 14.15 4.81 -12.05
N ALA A 145 13.36 3.83 -11.63
CA ALA A 145 13.36 3.36 -10.26
C ALA A 145 14.75 2.81 -9.92
N ILE A 146 15.45 3.49 -9.00
CA ILE A 146 16.81 3.11 -8.57
C ILE A 146 16.71 2.05 -7.47
N SER A 147 15.65 2.16 -6.68
CA SER A 147 15.28 1.21 -5.65
C SER A 147 14.10 0.37 -6.11
N ASN A 148 14.17 -0.94 -5.93
CA ASN A 148 13.07 -1.83 -6.29
C ASN A 148 12.16 -2.09 -5.09
N TRP A 149 11.60 -1.02 -4.52
CA TRP A 149 10.63 -1.09 -3.41
C TRP A 149 9.47 -2.02 -3.74
N THR A 150 9.04 -2.01 -5.00
CA THR A 150 8.10 -2.96 -5.58
C THR A 150 8.59 -4.40 -5.59
N ARG A 151 9.88 -4.71 -5.76
CA ARG A 151 10.38 -6.10 -5.73
C ARG A 151 10.34 -6.71 -4.34
N TYR A 152 10.56 -5.94 -3.28
CA TYR A 152 10.27 -6.42 -1.92
C TYR A 152 8.80 -6.79 -1.79
N ALA A 153 7.91 -5.97 -2.35
CA ALA A 153 6.47 -6.19 -2.33
C ALA A 153 5.98 -7.28 -3.33
N PHE A 154 6.70 -7.52 -4.43
CA PHE A 154 6.40 -8.52 -5.47
C PHE A 154 7.01 -9.90 -5.21
N GLN A 155 8.12 -10.02 -4.47
CA GLN A 155 8.57 -11.30 -3.90
C GLN A 155 7.48 -11.96 -3.03
N MET A 156 6.46 -11.20 -2.63
CA MET A 156 5.30 -11.66 -1.86
C MET A 156 4.14 -12.17 -2.72
N LYS A 157 4.13 -11.91 -4.04
CA LYS A 157 3.09 -12.39 -4.97
C LYS A 157 3.11 -13.91 -5.10
N ASP A 158 4.30 -14.52 -5.04
CA ASP A 158 4.47 -15.98 -5.12
C ASP A 158 3.82 -16.72 -3.94
N ASN A 159 3.56 -16.03 -2.82
CA ASN A 159 2.82 -16.59 -1.68
C ASN A 159 1.30 -16.42 -1.79
N ILE A 160 0.80 -15.64 -2.76
CA ILE A 160 -0.65 -15.47 -3.01
C ILE A 160 -1.14 -16.49 -4.05
N ALA A 161 -0.26 -16.98 -4.91
CA ALA A 161 -0.59 -17.94 -5.98
C ALA A 161 -0.66 -19.41 -5.54
N VAL A 162 -0.39 -19.71 -4.26
CA VAL A 162 -0.36 -21.07 -3.69
C VAL A 162 -1.52 -21.31 -2.69
N MET A 163 -2.46 -20.37 -2.58
CA MET A 163 -3.74 -20.56 -1.86
C MET A 163 -4.86 -20.88 -2.84
#